data_AF-A0A370BI89-F1
#
_entry.id   AF-A0A370BI89-F1
#
_cell.length_a   1.000
_cell.length_b   1.000
_cell.length_c   1.000
_cell.angle_alpha   90.00
_cell.angle_beta   90.00
_cell.angle_gamma   90.00
#
_symmetry.space_group_name_H-M   'P 1'
#
loop_
_entity.id
_entity.type
_entity.pdbx_description
1 polymer ?
#
loop_
_entity_poly.entity_id
_entity_poly.type
_entity_poly.pdbx_seq_one_letter_code
_entity_poly.pdbx_strand_id
1 'polypeptide(L)'
;MDSTTDNTAHGTDGTGGTSGTGGTGATGGATRGTLVDLTLGAPPELLSIGAFARRVGLTPSALRFYDDCRVLAPARVDAVTGYRSYSPDQAIRANMLRSLREAGLPLADVTVVLDGEVAEARAVLERHRATVRQRGSAADAAIAAVLRAMPGPDCPAAGDGTAPGTTRVRLGGAELASAIRQVVPAAGTDPALPVLGRVLVEIDPDEVRLVATDRYRMAIRGLKPVMTVEGPARPLLVAAERLTEIGAWAARCAAVTLEAGPDGARARDTDGTEVRELPLFEGEFPSYREMLRELTPHRHRVIVDRAALLTALGALGDAPGVALALGPDEVTVALPDGSGATRLEAARTDGRALRIGFGPAVLGAALETSVGPDVLLEIATATEPVVVRSADQGGFTTLVMPVALPERTG
;
A
#
# COMPACT_ATOMS: atom_id res chain seq x y z
N MET A 1 -43.89 -44.25 -17.77
CA MET A 1 -44.65 -44.31 -16.50
C MET A 1 -44.49 -43.01 -15.71
N ASP A 2 -44.97 -41.85 -16.14
CA ASP A 2 -45.46 -41.38 -17.45
C ASP A 2 -45.22 -39.85 -17.56
N SER A 3 -45.00 -39.23 -18.72
CA SER A 3 -45.83 -39.13 -19.96
C SER A 3 -47.16 -38.36 -19.71
N THR A 4 -47.67 -37.44 -20.54
CA THR A 4 -47.15 -36.73 -21.74
C THR A 4 -48.16 -35.63 -22.17
N THR A 5 -47.71 -34.53 -22.83
CA THR A 5 -48.53 -33.46 -23.51
C THR A 5 -49.48 -32.59 -22.63
N ASP A 6 -50.01 -31.43 -23.05
CA ASP A 6 -50.14 -30.75 -24.38
C ASP A 6 -49.45 -29.35 -24.42
N ASN A 7 -48.91 -28.73 -25.50
CA ASN A 7 -49.29 -28.54 -26.94
C ASN A 7 -50.12 -27.21 -27.12
N THR A 8 -49.63 -26.14 -27.78
CA THR A 8 -49.65 -25.85 -29.26
C THR A 8 -50.88 -25.01 -29.69
N ALA A 9 -50.86 -24.05 -30.65
CA ALA A 9 -49.81 -23.28 -31.36
C ALA A 9 -50.44 -22.12 -32.20
N HIS A 10 -49.61 -21.39 -32.99
CA HIS A 10 -49.96 -20.39 -34.03
C HIS A 10 -50.65 -19.10 -33.50
N GLY A 11 -50.68 -17.95 -34.20
CA GLY A 11 -50.20 -17.46 -35.51
C GLY A 11 -50.59 -15.95 -35.62
N THR A 12 -50.34 -15.14 -36.66
CA THR A 12 -49.82 -15.31 -38.04
C THR A 12 -49.20 -13.97 -38.52
N ASP A 13 -48.62 -13.93 -39.73
CA ASP A 13 -48.14 -12.71 -40.42
C ASP A 13 -49.23 -11.66 -40.70
N GLY A 14 -48.78 -10.43 -41.04
CA GLY A 14 -49.61 -9.35 -41.60
C GLY A 14 -48.78 -8.35 -42.42
N THR A 15 -48.83 -8.44 -43.75
CA THR A 15 -48.00 -7.65 -44.70
C THR A 15 -48.80 -6.63 -45.53
N GLY A 16 -48.14 -5.52 -45.89
CA GLY A 16 -48.60 -4.43 -46.77
C GLY A 16 -47.88 -3.12 -46.40
N GLY A 17 -47.38 -2.25 -47.30
CA GLY A 17 -47.66 -2.06 -48.74
C GLY A 17 -48.74 -0.98 -48.93
N THR A 18 -48.62 0.04 -49.77
CA THR A 18 -47.64 0.46 -50.82
C THR A 18 -47.73 2.01 -50.98
N SER A 19 -46.95 2.81 -51.73
CA SER A 19 -45.70 2.73 -52.52
C SER A 19 -45.26 4.17 -52.90
N GLY A 20 -44.00 4.43 -53.29
CA GLY A 20 -43.57 5.75 -53.81
C GLY A 20 -42.21 5.76 -54.52
N THR A 21 -42.20 6.00 -55.83
CA THR A 21 -41.02 5.95 -56.71
C THR A 21 -40.41 7.33 -57.01
N GLY A 22 -39.07 7.42 -57.12
CA GLY A 22 -38.41 8.49 -57.88
C GLY A 22 -36.91 8.70 -57.60
N GLY A 23 -36.13 8.98 -58.65
CA GLY A 23 -34.84 9.69 -58.57
C GLY A 23 -33.56 8.83 -58.56
N THR A 24 -32.79 8.89 -59.66
CA THR A 24 -31.43 8.33 -59.77
C THR A 24 -30.37 9.42 -59.88
N GLY A 25 -29.22 9.22 -59.23
CA GLY A 25 -27.92 9.80 -59.65
C GLY A 25 -27.39 11.03 -58.89
N ALA A 26 -26.15 11.41 -59.26
CA ALA A 26 -25.35 12.54 -58.77
C ALA A 26 -24.98 12.54 -57.26
N THR A 27 -23.86 11.93 -56.85
CA THR A 27 -22.48 12.49 -56.81
C THR A 27 -22.22 13.66 -55.83
N GLY A 28 -21.47 13.36 -54.76
CA GLY A 28 -20.36 14.18 -54.26
C GLY A 28 -20.63 15.59 -53.69
N GLY A 29 -20.52 15.74 -52.37
CA GLY A 29 -20.46 17.07 -51.75
C GLY A 29 -20.88 17.11 -50.28
N ALA A 30 -20.11 16.49 -49.38
CA ALA A 30 -20.35 16.64 -47.94
C ALA A 30 -19.97 18.06 -47.50
N THR A 31 -20.97 18.90 -47.23
CA THR A 31 -20.81 20.33 -46.94
C THR A 31 -19.97 20.55 -45.68
N ARG A 32 -18.96 21.44 -45.74
CA ARG A 32 -18.27 21.94 -44.55
C ARG A 32 -19.25 22.76 -43.70
N GLY A 33 -19.78 22.15 -42.64
CA GLY A 33 -20.57 22.82 -41.61
C GLY A 33 -19.71 23.71 -40.73
N THR A 34 -19.31 24.87 -41.24
CA THR A 34 -18.57 25.87 -40.46
C THR A 34 -19.48 26.52 -39.43
N LEU A 35 -19.23 26.25 -38.15
CA LEU A 35 -19.76 27.05 -37.04
C LEU A 35 -18.65 27.27 -36.00
N VAL A 36 -17.68 28.10 -36.39
CA VAL A 36 -16.65 28.60 -35.48
C VAL A 36 -17.30 29.69 -34.63
N ASP A 37 -17.59 29.40 -33.37
CA ASP A 37 -17.99 30.44 -32.42
C ASP A 37 -16.78 31.33 -32.11
N LEU A 38 -16.93 32.63 -32.38
CA LEU A 38 -15.86 33.63 -32.30
C LEU A 38 -15.83 34.29 -30.92
N THR A 39 -15.75 33.48 -29.86
CA THR A 39 -15.30 33.96 -28.55
C THR A 39 -13.78 34.18 -28.56
N LEU A 40 -13.38 35.34 -29.07
CA LEU A 40 -12.04 35.92 -28.82
C LEU A 40 -11.91 36.34 -27.34
N GLY A 41 -11.92 35.36 -26.46
CA GLY A 41 -11.49 35.54 -25.08
C GLY A 41 -10.01 35.94 -25.04
N ALA A 42 -9.64 36.72 -24.02
CA ALA A 42 -8.23 36.92 -23.70
C ALA A 42 -7.55 35.56 -23.48
N PRO A 43 -6.24 35.40 -23.79
CA PRO A 43 -5.53 34.15 -23.54
C PRO A 43 -5.74 33.75 -22.07
N PRO A 44 -6.22 32.52 -21.79
CA PRO A 44 -6.81 32.19 -20.50
C PRO A 44 -5.78 32.40 -19.39
N GLU A 45 -6.14 33.24 -18.42
CA GLU A 45 -5.21 33.77 -17.44
C GLU A 45 -4.53 32.63 -16.67
N LEU A 46 -3.25 32.39 -16.98
CA LEU A 46 -2.54 31.20 -16.55
C LEU A 46 -2.42 31.17 -15.03
N LEU A 47 -3.16 30.25 -14.42
CA LEU A 47 -3.26 30.15 -12.97
C LEU A 47 -1.92 29.69 -12.40
N SER A 48 -1.38 30.49 -11.48
CA SER A 48 -0.24 30.07 -10.67
C SER A 48 -0.52 28.73 -9.98
N ILE A 49 0.53 27.92 -9.75
CA ILE A 49 0.37 26.60 -9.11
C ILE A 49 -0.43 26.66 -7.79
N GLY A 50 -0.35 27.75 -7.03
CA GLY A 50 -1.15 27.96 -5.81
C GLY A 50 -2.61 28.38 -6.04
N ALA A 51 -2.93 29.04 -7.16
CA ALA A 51 -4.30 29.33 -7.57
C ALA A 51 -4.97 28.08 -8.17
N PHE A 52 -4.27 27.37 -9.06
CA PHE A 52 -4.77 26.14 -9.68
C PHE A 52 -5.00 25.04 -8.63
N ALA A 53 -4.06 24.83 -7.69
CA ALA A 53 -4.19 23.93 -6.54
C ALA A 53 -5.54 24.07 -5.82
N ARG A 54 -5.85 25.28 -5.38
CA ARG A 54 -7.09 25.60 -4.65
C ARG A 54 -8.35 25.40 -5.51
N ARG A 55 -8.27 25.59 -6.83
CA ARG A 55 -9.39 25.41 -7.77
C ARG A 55 -9.72 23.94 -8.03
N VAL A 56 -8.72 23.04 -8.02
CA VAL A 56 -8.91 21.61 -8.32
C VAL A 56 -8.86 20.70 -7.08
N GLY A 57 -8.70 21.29 -5.89
CA GLY A 57 -8.63 20.54 -4.63
C GLY A 57 -7.38 19.66 -4.51
N LEU A 58 -6.26 20.08 -5.11
CA LEU A 58 -4.95 19.44 -4.99
C LEU A 58 -3.97 20.36 -4.26
N THR A 59 -2.91 19.81 -3.67
CA THR A 59 -1.84 20.65 -3.09
C THR A 59 -0.87 21.14 -4.18
N PRO A 60 -0.17 22.28 -3.99
CA PRO A 60 0.91 22.69 -4.89
C PRO A 60 2.07 21.69 -4.97
N SER A 61 2.18 20.76 -4.02
CA SER A 61 3.14 19.64 -4.07
C SER A 61 2.62 18.49 -4.92
N ALA A 62 1.33 18.16 -4.84
CA ALA A 62 0.69 17.18 -5.71
C ALA A 62 0.69 17.62 -7.18
N LEU A 63 0.49 18.91 -7.47
CA LEU A 63 0.59 19.44 -8.82
C LEU A 63 2.02 19.38 -9.41
N ARG A 64 3.05 19.52 -8.57
CA ARG A 64 4.43 19.24 -9.00
C ARG A 64 4.58 17.75 -9.29
N PHE A 65 4.24 16.89 -8.33
CA PHE A 65 4.31 15.43 -8.48
C PHE A 65 3.61 14.92 -9.75
N TYR A 66 2.42 15.40 -10.10
CA TYR A 66 1.74 14.98 -11.33
C TYR A 66 2.34 15.56 -12.63
N ASP A 67 3.04 16.69 -12.57
CA ASP A 67 3.86 17.20 -13.69
C ASP A 67 5.19 16.43 -13.81
N ASP A 68 5.86 16.19 -12.68
CA ASP A 68 7.10 15.42 -12.60
C ASP A 68 6.86 14.00 -13.18
N CYS A 69 5.74 13.34 -12.82
CA CYS A 69 5.28 12.08 -13.43
C CYS A 69 4.60 12.23 -14.81
N ARG A 70 4.67 13.39 -15.47
CA ARG A 70 4.05 13.76 -16.78
C ARG A 70 2.52 13.71 -16.89
N VAL A 71 1.81 13.08 -15.95
CA VAL A 71 0.33 12.89 -15.98
C VAL A 71 -0.45 14.21 -16.01
N LEU A 72 0.10 15.32 -15.52
CA LEU A 72 -0.51 16.65 -15.55
C LEU A 72 0.54 17.77 -15.68
N ALA A 73 1.24 17.81 -16.82
CA ALA A 73 2.19 18.89 -17.13
C ALA A 73 1.52 20.29 -17.16
N PRO A 74 2.19 21.37 -16.72
CA PRO A 74 1.66 22.74 -16.72
C PRO A 74 1.63 23.33 -18.13
N ALA A 75 0.63 24.17 -18.41
CA ALA A 75 0.54 24.91 -19.67
C ALA A 75 1.75 25.84 -19.94
N ARG A 76 2.46 26.31 -18.90
CA ARG A 76 3.73 27.03 -19.03
C ARG A 76 4.65 26.75 -17.84
N VAL A 77 5.92 26.48 -18.13
CA VAL A 77 7.03 26.65 -17.17
C VAL A 77 7.80 27.91 -17.57
N ASP A 78 8.10 28.75 -16.60
CA ASP A 78 8.93 29.93 -16.81
C ASP A 78 10.43 29.57 -16.87
N ALA A 79 11.08 29.87 -17.99
CA ALA A 79 12.44 29.40 -18.28
C ALA A 79 13.56 30.01 -17.40
N VAL A 80 13.28 31.11 -16.68
CA VAL A 80 14.26 31.78 -15.80
C VAL A 80 14.03 31.40 -14.34
N THR A 81 12.76 31.27 -13.92
CA THR A 81 12.38 31.06 -12.52
C THR A 81 11.91 29.63 -12.19
N GLY A 82 11.73 28.77 -13.19
CA GLY A 82 11.12 27.44 -13.03
C GLY A 82 9.65 27.48 -12.59
N TYR A 83 9.00 28.65 -12.67
CA TYR A 83 7.65 28.84 -12.14
C TYR A 83 6.60 28.17 -13.02
N ARG A 84 5.71 27.40 -12.40
CA ARG A 84 4.69 26.58 -13.07
C ARG A 84 3.33 27.27 -13.06
N SER A 85 2.73 27.41 -14.24
CA SER A 85 1.39 27.97 -14.43
C SER A 85 0.53 27.07 -15.33
N TYR A 86 -0.74 26.92 -14.98
CA TYR A 86 -1.68 25.96 -15.56
C TYR A 86 -2.84 26.68 -16.24
N SER A 87 -3.35 26.15 -17.36
CA SER A 87 -4.59 26.68 -17.95
C SER A 87 -5.80 26.25 -17.10
N PRO A 88 -6.82 27.12 -16.90
CA PRO A 88 -8.12 26.73 -16.35
C PRO A 88 -8.71 25.44 -16.95
N ASP A 89 -8.50 25.16 -18.24
CA ASP A 89 -9.03 23.98 -18.94
C ASP A 89 -8.49 22.66 -18.38
N GLN A 90 -7.25 22.68 -17.87
CA GLN A 90 -6.60 21.52 -17.27
C GLN A 90 -7.31 21.05 -15.98
N ALA A 91 -8.23 21.85 -15.43
CA ALA A 91 -9.01 21.50 -14.25
C ALA A 91 -9.87 20.24 -14.45
N ILE A 92 -10.34 19.95 -15.68
CA ILE A 92 -11.10 18.71 -15.95
C ILE A 92 -10.21 17.49 -15.73
N ARG A 93 -9.03 17.47 -16.37
CA ARG A 93 -8.05 16.40 -16.23
C ARG A 93 -7.54 16.27 -14.79
N ALA A 94 -7.26 17.39 -14.13
CA ALA A 94 -6.83 17.40 -12.72
C ALA A 94 -7.87 16.82 -11.76
N ASN A 95 -9.16 17.14 -11.98
CA ASN A 95 -10.26 16.57 -11.20
C ASN A 95 -10.44 15.07 -11.47
N MET A 96 -10.36 14.63 -12.73
CA MET A 96 -10.41 13.20 -13.07
C MET A 96 -9.24 12.44 -12.43
N LEU A 97 -8.00 12.92 -12.59
CA LEU A 97 -6.79 12.34 -11.99
C LEU A 97 -6.96 12.19 -10.47
N ARG A 98 -7.40 13.26 -9.79
CA ARG A 98 -7.70 13.25 -8.36
C ARG A 98 -8.70 12.15 -8.01
N SER A 99 -9.87 12.11 -8.65
CA SER A 99 -10.93 11.16 -8.30
C SER A 99 -10.59 9.70 -8.67
N LEU A 100 -9.71 9.46 -9.64
CA LEU A 100 -9.16 8.12 -9.90
C LEU A 100 -8.16 7.69 -8.81
N ARG A 101 -7.35 8.61 -8.29
CA ARG A 101 -6.47 8.34 -7.13
C ARG A 101 -7.25 8.20 -5.82
N GLU A 102 -8.32 8.98 -5.62
CA GLU A 102 -9.27 8.80 -4.50
C GLU A 102 -9.99 7.44 -4.58
N ALA A 103 -10.29 6.96 -5.78
CA ALA A 103 -10.80 5.60 -6.03
C ALA A 103 -9.73 4.50 -5.92
N GLY A 104 -8.46 4.85 -5.69
CA GLY A 104 -7.37 3.89 -5.47
C GLY A 104 -6.81 3.23 -6.73
N LEU A 105 -6.89 3.86 -7.92
CA LEU A 105 -6.20 3.36 -9.11
C LEU A 105 -4.67 3.59 -9.01
N PRO A 106 -3.81 2.62 -9.39
CA PRO A 106 -2.37 2.83 -9.59
C PRO A 106 -2.08 3.96 -10.59
N LEU A 107 -0.96 4.66 -10.45
CA LEU A 107 -0.69 5.84 -11.30
C LEU A 107 -0.55 5.47 -12.80
N ALA A 108 -0.02 4.28 -13.11
CA ALA A 108 0.03 3.75 -14.47
C ALA A 108 -1.37 3.54 -15.08
N ASP A 109 -2.30 2.93 -14.34
CA ASP A 109 -3.70 2.78 -14.75
C ASP A 109 -4.39 4.15 -14.89
N VAL A 110 -4.05 5.15 -14.05
CA VAL A 110 -4.54 6.53 -14.20
C VAL A 110 -4.06 7.16 -15.51
N THR A 111 -2.80 6.97 -15.90
CA THR A 111 -2.29 7.44 -17.20
C THR A 111 -3.04 6.76 -18.36
N VAL A 112 -3.25 5.43 -18.31
CA VAL A 112 -4.03 4.71 -19.34
C VAL A 112 -5.48 5.23 -19.43
N VAL A 113 -6.10 5.61 -18.30
CA VAL A 113 -7.47 6.17 -18.28
C VAL A 113 -7.53 7.62 -18.78
N LEU A 114 -6.44 8.40 -18.68
CA LEU A 114 -6.40 9.81 -19.06
C LEU A 114 -5.83 10.08 -20.46
N ASP A 115 -5.00 9.17 -20.99
CA ASP A 115 -4.27 9.32 -22.27
C ASP A 115 -4.51 8.18 -23.27
N GLY A 116 -5.07 7.05 -22.83
CA GLY A 116 -5.37 5.89 -23.68
C GLY A 116 -6.71 5.98 -24.41
N GLU A 117 -6.98 4.99 -25.26
CA GLU A 117 -8.22 4.95 -26.03
C GLU A 117 -9.46 4.72 -25.15
N VAL A 118 -10.62 5.23 -25.58
CA VAL A 118 -11.87 5.18 -24.77
C VAL A 118 -12.25 3.74 -24.40
N ALA A 119 -11.93 2.77 -25.26
CA ALA A 119 -12.14 1.34 -24.99
C ALA A 119 -11.21 0.80 -23.88
N GLU A 120 -9.94 1.24 -23.86
CA GLU A 120 -8.91 0.80 -22.92
C GLU A 120 -9.14 1.44 -21.54
N ALA A 121 -9.36 2.75 -21.51
CA ALA A 121 -9.74 3.50 -20.31
C ALA A 121 -10.98 2.87 -19.64
N ARG A 122 -12.02 2.54 -20.44
CA ARG A 122 -13.22 1.85 -19.96
C ARG A 122 -12.93 0.43 -19.46
N ALA A 123 -12.01 -0.31 -20.08
CA ALA A 123 -11.63 -1.66 -19.64
C ALA A 123 -10.86 -1.64 -18.31
N VAL A 124 -9.94 -0.69 -18.12
CA VAL A 124 -9.23 -0.45 -16.85
C VAL A 124 -10.23 -0.06 -15.75
N LEU A 125 -11.11 0.91 -16.03
CA LEU A 125 -12.13 1.37 -15.08
C LEU A 125 -13.09 0.25 -14.66
N GLU A 126 -13.58 -0.57 -15.60
CA GLU A 126 -14.49 -1.67 -15.27
C GLU A 126 -13.78 -2.79 -14.48
N ARG A 127 -12.51 -3.10 -14.83
CA ARG A 127 -11.68 -4.05 -14.08
C ARG A 127 -11.50 -3.58 -12.63
N HIS A 128 -11.07 -2.34 -12.43
CA HIS A 128 -10.89 -1.76 -11.10
C HIS A 128 -12.22 -1.68 -10.32
N ARG A 129 -13.31 -1.27 -10.98
CA ARG A 129 -14.66 -1.25 -10.40
C ARG A 129 -15.11 -2.64 -9.94
N ALA A 130 -14.81 -3.69 -10.71
CA ALA A 130 -15.07 -5.07 -10.31
C ALA A 130 -14.23 -5.47 -9.09
N THR A 131 -12.93 -5.18 -9.08
CA THR A 131 -12.04 -5.45 -7.93
C THR A 131 -12.48 -4.71 -6.66
N VAL A 132 -12.81 -3.42 -6.75
CA VAL A 132 -13.29 -2.62 -5.61
C VAL A 132 -14.64 -3.15 -5.12
N ARG A 133 -15.60 -3.46 -6.00
CA ARG A 133 -16.88 -4.07 -5.61
C ARG A 133 -16.72 -5.46 -4.99
N GLN A 134 -15.78 -6.26 -5.46
CA GLN A 134 -15.50 -7.59 -4.88
C GLN A 134 -14.89 -7.46 -3.48
N ARG A 135 -13.92 -6.54 -3.28
CA ARG A 135 -13.34 -6.23 -1.97
C ARG A 135 -14.39 -5.67 -1.01
N GLY A 136 -15.21 -4.73 -1.46
CA GLY A 136 -16.33 -4.16 -0.69
C GLY A 136 -17.34 -5.23 -0.27
N SER A 137 -17.86 -6.00 -1.23
CA SER A 137 -18.80 -7.10 -0.96
C SER A 137 -18.23 -8.16 0.00
N ALA A 138 -16.94 -8.50 -0.11
CA ALA A 138 -16.27 -9.40 0.82
C ALA A 138 -16.12 -8.78 2.23
N ALA A 139 -15.81 -7.49 2.33
CA ALA A 139 -15.74 -6.77 3.60
C ALA A 139 -17.13 -6.64 4.24
N ASP A 140 -18.15 -6.24 3.49
CA ASP A 140 -19.55 -6.15 3.94
C ASP A 140 -20.07 -7.52 4.39
N ALA A 141 -19.76 -8.59 3.66
CA ALA A 141 -20.13 -9.95 4.05
C ALA A 141 -19.43 -10.41 5.34
N ALA A 142 -18.14 -10.06 5.52
CA ALA A 142 -17.39 -10.34 6.75
C ALA A 142 -17.93 -9.52 7.94
N ILE A 143 -18.19 -8.22 7.75
CA ILE A 143 -18.80 -7.33 8.75
C ILE A 143 -20.20 -7.84 9.12
N ALA A 144 -21.03 -8.21 8.15
CA ALA A 144 -22.35 -8.78 8.40
C ALA A 144 -22.29 -10.17 9.05
N ALA A 145 -21.24 -10.97 8.82
CA ALA A 145 -21.00 -12.21 9.56
C ALA A 145 -20.65 -11.91 11.02
N VAL A 146 -19.73 -10.99 11.28
CA VAL A 146 -19.38 -10.55 12.65
C VAL A 146 -20.59 -9.95 13.37
N LEU A 147 -21.34 -9.04 12.75
CA LEU A 147 -22.54 -8.42 13.33
C LEU A 147 -23.66 -9.42 13.66
N ARG A 148 -23.72 -10.57 12.97
CA ARG A 148 -24.65 -11.68 13.29
C ARG A 148 -24.09 -12.66 14.33
N ALA A 149 -22.78 -12.65 14.55
CA ALA A 149 -22.09 -13.47 15.56
C ALA A 149 -21.91 -12.74 16.89
N MET A 150 -21.98 -11.40 16.92
CA MET A 150 -21.99 -10.65 18.17
C MET A 150 -23.31 -10.89 18.93
N PRO A 151 -23.26 -11.20 20.24
CA PRO A 151 -24.45 -11.18 21.09
C PRO A 151 -25.12 -9.80 21.13
N GLY A 152 -26.39 -9.78 21.56
CA GLY A 152 -27.05 -8.53 21.97
C GLY A 152 -26.36 -7.88 23.19
N PRO A 153 -26.79 -6.66 23.60
CA PRO A 153 -26.12 -5.88 24.64
C PRO A 153 -26.10 -6.51 26.03
N ASP A 154 -26.86 -7.60 26.25
CA ASP A 154 -26.96 -8.33 27.51
C ASP A 154 -25.96 -9.50 27.61
N CYS A 155 -24.67 -9.17 27.56
CA CYS A 155 -23.61 -10.08 28.02
C CYS A 155 -23.11 -9.57 29.38
N PRO A 156 -23.08 -10.39 30.45
CA PRO A 156 -22.81 -9.88 31.80
C PRO A 156 -21.39 -9.30 31.89
N ALA A 157 -21.26 -8.20 32.63
CA ALA A 157 -19.94 -7.69 33.00
C ALA A 157 -19.17 -8.78 33.76
N ALA A 158 -18.04 -9.21 33.22
CA ALA A 158 -17.11 -10.16 33.85
C ALA A 158 -16.39 -9.47 35.02
N GLY A 159 -17.13 -9.24 36.10
CA GLY A 159 -16.67 -8.57 37.31
C GLY A 159 -15.94 -9.53 38.25
N ASP A 160 -14.73 -9.95 37.86
CA ASP A 160 -13.69 -10.33 38.82
C ASP A 160 -12.44 -9.45 38.66
N GLY A 161 -11.55 -9.52 39.66
CA GLY A 161 -10.57 -8.47 39.91
C GLY A 161 -9.48 -8.39 38.85
N THR A 162 -9.41 -7.28 38.11
CA THR A 162 -8.18 -6.90 37.41
C THR A 162 -7.10 -6.63 38.46
N ALA A 163 -6.23 -7.62 38.68
CA ALA A 163 -5.20 -7.57 39.72
C ALA A 163 -4.30 -6.33 39.52
N PRO A 164 -3.97 -5.58 40.59
CA PRO A 164 -3.30 -4.28 40.48
C PRO A 164 -1.96 -4.41 39.74
N GLY A 165 -1.82 -3.65 38.66
CA GLY A 165 -0.66 -3.71 37.76
C GLY A 165 -0.85 -4.57 36.50
N THR A 166 -2.00 -5.23 36.32
CA THR A 166 -2.34 -5.91 35.06
C THR A 166 -2.69 -4.91 33.97
N THR A 167 -2.14 -5.12 32.79
CA THR A 167 -2.45 -4.40 31.54
C THR A 167 -3.37 -5.28 30.67
N ARG A 168 -4.41 -4.70 30.07
CA ARG A 168 -5.34 -5.39 29.14
C ARG A 168 -5.59 -4.55 27.89
N VAL A 169 -5.51 -5.17 26.72
CA VAL A 169 -5.82 -4.54 25.42
C VAL A 169 -6.51 -5.52 24.49
N ARG A 170 -7.49 -5.06 23.70
CA ARG A 170 -8.18 -5.88 22.71
C ARG A 170 -7.93 -5.37 21.29
N LEU A 171 -7.54 -6.28 20.42
CA LEU A 171 -7.12 -6.06 19.04
C LEU A 171 -8.01 -6.84 18.06
N GLY A 172 -8.11 -6.40 16.81
CA GLY A 172 -8.76 -7.20 15.76
C GLY A 172 -7.92 -8.44 15.46
N GLY A 173 -8.52 -9.64 15.50
CA GLY A 173 -7.76 -10.90 15.40
C GLY A 173 -6.99 -11.03 14.09
N ALA A 174 -7.65 -10.68 12.98
CA ALA A 174 -7.02 -10.60 11.65
C ALA A 174 -5.92 -9.53 11.54
N GLU A 175 -6.03 -8.41 12.28
CA GLU A 175 -5.04 -7.32 12.26
C GLU A 175 -3.78 -7.72 13.04
N LEU A 176 -3.95 -8.26 14.26
CA LEU A 176 -2.87 -8.84 15.06
C LEU A 176 -2.15 -9.96 14.30
N ALA A 177 -2.91 -10.87 13.67
CA ALA A 177 -2.34 -11.92 12.83
C ALA A 177 -1.55 -11.36 11.62
N SER A 178 -1.98 -10.22 11.06
CA SER A 178 -1.24 -9.55 9.99
C SER A 178 0.05 -8.93 10.51
N ALA A 179 0.02 -8.23 11.64
CA ALA A 179 1.20 -7.66 12.28
C ALA A 179 2.25 -8.71 12.63
N ILE A 180 1.82 -9.84 13.19
CA ILE A 180 2.69 -10.98 13.48
C ILE A 180 3.38 -11.48 12.21
N ARG A 181 2.63 -11.73 11.11
CA ARG A 181 3.21 -12.15 9.83
C ARG A 181 4.19 -11.14 9.21
N GLN A 182 4.05 -9.85 9.54
CA GLN A 182 4.92 -8.78 9.02
C GLN A 182 6.19 -8.56 9.85
N VAL A 183 6.10 -8.74 11.17
CA VAL A 183 7.21 -8.45 12.10
C VAL A 183 8.03 -9.69 12.42
N VAL A 184 7.41 -10.85 12.68
CA VAL A 184 8.12 -12.09 13.05
C VAL A 184 9.24 -12.47 12.08
N PRO A 185 9.11 -12.36 10.75
CA PRO A 185 10.18 -12.72 9.82
C PRO A 185 11.49 -11.93 9.99
N ALA A 186 11.50 -10.81 10.73
CA ALA A 186 12.68 -10.01 11.04
C ALA A 186 13.30 -10.32 12.41
N ALA A 187 12.82 -11.32 13.14
CA ALA A 187 13.48 -11.81 14.36
C ALA A 187 14.78 -12.56 14.02
N GLY A 188 15.83 -12.37 14.82
CA GLY A 188 17.12 -13.02 14.65
C GLY A 188 17.13 -14.47 15.15
N THR A 189 17.83 -15.35 14.44
CA THR A 189 18.00 -16.78 14.79
C THR A 189 19.35 -17.10 15.45
N ASP A 190 20.17 -16.08 15.75
CA ASP A 190 21.50 -16.22 16.33
C ASP A 190 21.42 -16.67 17.81
N PRO A 191 21.89 -17.88 18.17
CA PRO A 191 21.79 -18.39 19.53
C PRO A 191 22.70 -17.65 20.52
N ALA A 192 23.67 -16.86 20.05
CA ALA A 192 24.45 -15.98 20.92
C ALA A 192 23.69 -14.71 21.32
N LEU A 193 22.58 -14.38 20.64
CA LEU A 193 21.75 -13.20 20.90
C LEU A 193 20.27 -13.59 21.05
N PRO A 194 19.90 -14.42 22.05
CA PRO A 194 18.57 -15.02 22.17
C PRO A 194 17.42 -14.01 22.34
N VAL A 195 17.71 -12.76 22.72
CA VAL A 195 16.73 -11.65 22.77
C VAL A 195 16.28 -11.20 21.37
N LEU A 196 17.10 -11.40 20.34
CA LEU A 196 16.73 -11.09 18.94
C LEU A 196 15.76 -12.13 18.36
N GLY A 197 15.74 -13.34 18.91
CA GLY A 197 14.69 -14.35 18.67
C GLY A 197 13.38 -14.06 19.40
N ARG A 198 13.21 -12.84 19.93
CA ARG A 198 11.98 -12.34 20.55
C ARG A 198 11.45 -11.17 19.75
N VAL A 199 10.13 -11.04 19.73
CA VAL A 199 9.45 -9.82 19.29
C VAL A 199 9.11 -9.03 20.53
N LEU A 200 9.47 -7.75 20.52
CA LEU A 200 8.99 -6.77 21.49
C LEU A 200 7.56 -6.38 21.12
N VAL A 201 6.63 -6.60 22.04
CA VAL A 201 5.24 -6.12 21.97
C VAL A 201 5.07 -5.04 23.02
N GLU A 202 5.12 -3.78 22.62
CA GLU A 202 4.82 -2.64 23.48
C GLU A 202 3.31 -2.40 23.48
N ILE A 203 2.71 -2.41 24.66
CA ILE A 203 1.33 -1.98 24.86
C ILE A 203 1.39 -0.58 25.47
N ASP A 204 1.20 0.46 24.65
CA ASP A 204 1.02 1.86 25.06
C ASP A 204 -0.49 2.21 25.04
N PRO A 205 -0.96 3.30 25.69
CA PRO A 205 -2.40 3.56 25.86
C PRO A 205 -3.21 3.72 24.57
N ASP A 206 -2.58 4.22 23.50
CA ASP A 206 -3.22 4.56 22.21
C ASP A 206 -2.82 3.62 21.05
N GLU A 207 -1.78 2.80 21.22
CA GLU A 207 -1.21 1.91 20.19
C GLU A 207 -0.58 0.66 20.81
N VAL A 208 -0.77 -0.49 20.17
CA VAL A 208 0.08 -1.68 20.41
C VAL A 208 1.10 -1.78 19.28
N ARG A 209 2.37 -1.92 19.60
CA ARG A 209 3.46 -1.95 18.62
C ARG A 209 4.28 -3.22 18.71
N LEU A 210 4.45 -3.90 17.57
CA LEU A 210 5.30 -5.07 17.43
C LEU A 210 6.62 -4.65 16.79
N VAL A 211 7.76 -5.06 17.37
CA VAL A 211 9.11 -4.78 16.86
C VAL A 211 9.99 -6.03 16.91
N ALA A 212 10.70 -6.33 15.83
CA ALA A 212 11.70 -7.41 15.76
C ALA A 212 12.92 -6.98 14.93
N THR A 213 14.10 -7.52 15.23
CA THR A 213 15.34 -7.24 14.48
C THR A 213 16.33 -8.40 14.53
N ASP A 214 17.07 -8.58 13.43
CA ASP A 214 18.11 -9.59 13.23
C ASP A 214 19.53 -8.96 13.10
N ARG A 215 19.68 -7.71 13.58
CA ARG A 215 20.81 -6.77 13.36
C ARG A 215 20.94 -6.19 11.95
N TYR A 216 20.44 -6.85 10.91
CA TYR A 216 20.58 -6.41 9.50
C TYR A 216 19.32 -5.70 8.99
N ARG A 217 18.18 -5.92 9.65
CA ARG A 217 16.92 -5.20 9.44
C ARG A 217 16.14 -5.13 10.75
N MET A 218 15.12 -4.28 10.77
CA MET A 218 14.20 -4.14 11.88
C MET A 218 12.79 -3.89 11.35
N ALA A 219 11.84 -4.75 11.68
CA ALA A 219 10.44 -4.59 11.30
C ALA A 219 9.64 -4.00 12.47
N ILE A 220 8.85 -2.95 12.19
CA ILE A 220 8.02 -2.23 13.17
C ILE A 220 6.60 -2.17 12.61
N ARG A 221 5.62 -2.60 13.41
CA ARG A 221 4.18 -2.51 13.08
C ARG A 221 3.39 -1.89 14.22
N GLY A 222 2.66 -0.82 13.90
CA GLY A 222 1.60 -0.27 14.76
C GLY A 222 0.26 -0.97 14.53
N LEU A 223 -0.50 -1.12 15.61
CA LEU A 223 -1.87 -1.64 15.68
C LEU A 223 -2.72 -0.72 16.56
N LYS A 224 -3.94 -0.41 16.13
CA LYS A 224 -4.86 0.38 16.97
C LYS A 224 -5.71 -0.52 17.86
N PRO A 225 -5.78 -0.26 19.18
CA PRO A 225 -6.74 -0.91 20.05
C PRO A 225 -8.19 -0.74 19.56
N VAL A 226 -8.99 -1.80 19.69
CA VAL A 226 -10.44 -1.78 19.39
C VAL A 226 -11.24 -1.09 20.51
N MET A 227 -10.62 -0.94 21.68
CA MET A 227 -11.09 -0.25 22.88
C MET A 227 -9.89 0.31 23.64
N THR A 228 -10.10 1.29 24.50
CA THR A 228 -9.05 1.87 25.36
C THR A 228 -8.27 0.79 26.10
N VAL A 229 -6.94 0.94 26.19
CA VAL A 229 -6.09 0.06 26.99
C VAL A 229 -6.38 0.26 28.48
N GLU A 230 -6.54 -0.83 29.21
CA GLU A 230 -6.67 -0.82 30.67
C GLU A 230 -5.29 -1.09 31.31
N GLY A 231 -4.99 -0.40 32.41
CA GLY A 231 -3.75 -0.59 33.16
C GLY A 231 -2.54 0.20 32.62
N PRO A 232 -1.33 -0.05 33.16
CA PRO A 232 -0.12 0.69 32.80
C PRO A 232 0.44 0.23 31.46
N ALA A 233 1.16 1.14 30.77
CA ALA A 233 1.93 0.78 29.59
C ALA A 233 3.01 -0.26 29.94
N ARG A 234 3.22 -1.27 29.08
CA ARG A 234 4.08 -2.41 29.38
C ARG A 234 4.74 -3.00 28.12
N PRO A 235 6.07 -3.17 28.08
CA PRO A 235 6.74 -3.98 27.06
C PRO A 235 6.66 -5.48 27.43
N LEU A 236 6.42 -6.32 26.42
CA LEU A 236 6.43 -7.78 26.53
C LEU A 236 7.44 -8.34 25.52
N LEU A 237 8.29 -9.28 25.93
CA LEU A 237 9.18 -10.00 25.01
C LEU A 237 8.70 -11.43 24.84
N VAL A 238 8.22 -11.76 23.64
CA VAL A 238 7.61 -13.06 23.33
C VAL A 238 8.40 -13.76 22.23
N ALA A 239 8.56 -15.08 22.34
CA ALA A 239 9.23 -15.90 21.33
C ALA A 239 8.55 -15.78 19.95
N ALA A 240 9.37 -15.63 18.90
CA ALA A 240 8.91 -15.46 17.51
C ALA A 240 8.06 -16.65 17.02
N GLU A 241 8.43 -17.86 17.43
CA GLU A 241 7.73 -19.12 17.18
C GLU A 241 6.35 -19.09 17.84
N ARG A 242 6.30 -18.70 19.13
CA ARG A 242 5.04 -18.62 19.88
C ARG A 242 4.10 -17.57 19.30
N LEU A 243 4.61 -16.41 18.87
CA LEU A 243 3.77 -15.44 18.18
C LEU A 243 3.25 -15.96 16.84
N THR A 244 4.01 -16.79 16.12
CA THR A 244 3.53 -17.43 14.88
C THR A 244 2.30 -18.31 15.15
N GLU A 245 2.32 -19.12 16.21
CA GLU A 245 1.16 -19.92 16.65
C GLU A 245 -0.04 -19.03 17.02
N ILE A 246 0.22 -17.96 17.79
CA ILE A 246 -0.80 -16.98 18.20
C ILE A 246 -1.40 -16.28 16.97
N GLY A 247 -0.60 -15.93 15.97
CA GLY A 247 -1.08 -15.31 14.72
C GLY A 247 -1.95 -16.24 13.88
N ALA A 248 -1.59 -17.52 13.80
CA ALA A 248 -2.39 -18.54 13.11
C ALA A 248 -3.74 -18.79 13.81
N TRP A 249 -3.75 -18.75 15.15
CA TRP A 249 -4.96 -18.82 15.96
C TRP A 249 -5.82 -17.55 15.81
N ALA A 250 -5.23 -16.37 16.05
CA ALA A 250 -5.87 -15.05 16.03
C ALA A 250 -6.52 -14.70 14.68
N ALA A 251 -5.96 -15.19 13.57
CA ALA A 251 -6.54 -15.03 12.23
C ALA A 251 -7.96 -15.61 12.09
N ARG A 252 -8.39 -16.47 13.03
CA ARG A 252 -9.73 -17.09 13.08
C ARG A 252 -10.64 -16.46 14.13
N CYS A 253 -10.12 -15.56 14.97
CA CYS A 253 -10.85 -14.85 16.01
C CYS A 253 -11.32 -13.48 15.48
N ALA A 254 -12.53 -13.05 15.85
CA ALA A 254 -12.98 -11.69 15.51
C ALA A 254 -12.13 -10.64 16.25
N ALA A 255 -11.87 -10.86 17.54
CA ALA A 255 -10.94 -10.08 18.34
C ALA A 255 -10.06 -11.00 19.19
N VAL A 256 -8.92 -10.46 19.64
CA VAL A 256 -8.04 -11.09 20.63
C VAL A 256 -7.78 -10.09 21.74
N THR A 257 -7.94 -10.52 22.99
CA THR A 257 -7.60 -9.75 24.19
C THR A 257 -6.25 -10.21 24.72
N LEU A 258 -5.26 -9.33 24.74
CA LEU A 258 -3.98 -9.56 25.40
C LEU A 258 -4.09 -9.08 26.85
N GLU A 259 -3.71 -9.93 27.80
CA GLU A 259 -3.59 -9.61 29.22
C GLU A 259 -2.14 -9.85 29.68
N ALA A 260 -1.55 -8.91 30.41
CA ALA A 260 -0.20 -9.05 30.95
C ALA A 260 -0.08 -8.40 32.34
N GLY A 261 0.31 -9.18 33.34
CA GLY A 261 0.38 -8.75 34.74
C GLY A 261 1.55 -9.40 35.50
N PRO A 262 1.52 -9.39 36.83
CA PRO A 262 2.52 -10.08 37.67
C PRO A 262 2.58 -11.58 37.39
N ASP A 263 1.45 -12.21 37.09
CA ASP A 263 1.29 -13.65 36.86
C ASP A 263 1.66 -14.09 35.42
N GLY A 264 2.36 -13.24 34.67
CA GLY A 264 2.73 -13.47 33.27
C GLY A 264 1.78 -12.80 32.25
N ALA A 265 1.82 -13.27 31.00
CA ALA A 265 1.02 -12.75 29.90
C ALA A 265 0.33 -13.86 29.12
N ARG A 266 -0.83 -13.54 28.52
CA ARG A 266 -1.71 -14.48 27.81
C ARG A 266 -2.60 -13.75 26.80
N ALA A 267 -3.03 -14.48 25.78
CA ALA A 267 -4.04 -14.04 24.82
C ALA A 267 -5.35 -14.82 25.05
N ARG A 268 -6.49 -14.14 24.91
CA ARG A 268 -7.85 -14.71 24.94
C ARG A 268 -8.59 -14.39 23.65
N ASP A 269 -9.48 -15.27 23.21
CA ASP A 269 -10.40 -15.01 22.11
C ASP A 269 -11.53 -14.02 22.51
N THR A 270 -12.45 -13.75 21.58
CA THR A 270 -13.61 -12.87 21.79
C THR A 270 -14.45 -13.26 23.01
N ASP A 271 -14.62 -14.57 23.21
CA ASP A 271 -15.58 -15.16 24.14
C ASP A 271 -14.92 -15.70 25.42
N GLY A 272 -13.62 -15.43 25.59
CA GLY A 272 -12.81 -15.85 26.75
C GLY A 272 -12.62 -17.36 26.92
N THR A 273 -13.02 -18.15 25.92
CA THR A 273 -13.11 -19.61 25.95
C THR A 273 -11.78 -20.28 25.55
N GLU A 274 -11.09 -19.76 24.53
CA GLU A 274 -9.71 -20.15 24.25
C GLU A 274 -8.71 -19.18 24.91
N VAL A 275 -7.90 -19.70 25.84
CA VAL A 275 -6.77 -19.00 26.46
C VAL A 275 -5.45 -19.56 25.93
N ARG A 276 -4.52 -18.68 25.57
CA ARG A 276 -3.21 -19.01 25.01
C ARG A 276 -2.11 -18.26 25.75
N GLU A 277 -1.35 -18.94 26.59
CA GLU A 277 -0.23 -18.34 27.33
C GLU A 277 0.83 -17.73 26.41
N LEU A 278 1.44 -16.64 26.86
CA LEU A 278 2.53 -15.91 26.20
C LEU A 278 3.74 -15.88 27.15
N PRO A 279 4.57 -16.95 27.18
CA PRO A 279 5.78 -16.98 28.01
C PRO A 279 6.68 -15.78 27.71
N LEU A 280 6.92 -14.96 28.73
CA LEU A 280 7.74 -13.77 28.64
C LEU A 280 9.22 -14.13 28.79
N PHE A 281 10.06 -13.48 27.99
CA PHE A 281 11.51 -13.57 28.08
C PHE A 281 12.06 -12.41 28.91
N GLU A 282 12.79 -12.71 29.98
CA GLU A 282 13.49 -11.69 30.77
C GLU A 282 14.77 -11.25 30.03
N GLY A 283 14.84 -9.97 29.69
CA GLY A 283 15.97 -9.37 29.00
C GLY A 283 15.65 -7.95 28.51
N GLU A 284 16.68 -7.27 28.00
CA GLU A 284 16.56 -5.93 27.43
C GLU A 284 16.62 -6.00 25.90
N PHE A 285 15.59 -5.47 25.23
CA PHE A 285 15.54 -5.39 23.77
C PHE A 285 16.24 -4.11 23.29
N PRO A 286 16.95 -4.10 22.15
CA PRO A 286 17.67 -2.92 21.68
C PRO A 286 16.82 -1.66 21.63
N SER A 287 17.39 -0.51 22.01
CA SER A 287 16.76 0.83 22.09
C SER A 287 16.31 1.39 20.73
N TYR A 288 15.37 0.72 20.07
CA TYR A 288 14.92 1.06 18.72
C TYR A 288 14.31 2.47 18.64
N ARG A 289 13.68 2.94 19.74
CA ARG A 289 13.14 4.30 19.88
C ARG A 289 14.23 5.39 19.82
N GLU A 290 15.49 5.05 20.13
CA GLU A 290 16.64 5.95 20.05
C GLU A 290 17.25 5.90 18.64
N MET A 291 17.48 4.69 18.10
CA MET A 291 17.92 4.49 16.70
C MET A 291 17.02 5.22 15.70
N LEU A 292 15.69 5.19 15.89
CA LEU A 292 14.72 5.91 15.04
C LEU A 292 14.82 7.45 15.14
N ARG A 293 15.30 7.99 16.27
CA ARG A 293 15.52 9.44 16.45
C ARG A 293 16.83 9.91 15.85
N GLU A 294 17.82 9.01 15.74
CA GLU A 294 19.13 9.27 15.16
C GLU A 294 19.16 9.13 13.63
N LEU A 295 18.09 8.63 13.00
CA LEU A 295 17.99 8.52 11.54
C LEU A 295 18.08 9.90 10.87
N THR A 296 19.14 10.12 10.10
CA THR A 296 19.31 11.29 9.23
C THR A 296 18.08 11.48 8.32
N PRO A 297 17.52 12.70 8.21
CA PRO A 297 16.41 13.01 7.31
C PRO A 297 16.69 12.57 5.86
N HIS A 298 15.79 11.75 5.33
CA HIS A 298 15.98 11.06 4.06
C HIS A 298 16.11 12.04 2.89
N ARG A 299 17.09 11.77 2.01
CA ARG A 299 17.43 12.62 0.86
C ARG A 299 16.89 12.09 -0.45
N HIS A 300 16.78 10.77 -0.58
CA HIS A 300 16.18 10.11 -1.73
C HIS A 300 14.91 9.39 -1.27
N ARG A 301 13.80 9.64 -1.96
CA ARG A 301 12.55 8.88 -1.82
C ARG A 301 12.28 8.22 -3.15
N VAL A 302 12.17 6.89 -3.14
CA VAL A 302 12.10 6.04 -4.34
C VAL A 302 10.82 5.23 -4.27
N ILE A 303 9.96 5.33 -5.27
CA ILE A 303 8.73 4.56 -5.38
C ILE A 303 8.84 3.65 -6.61
N VAL A 304 8.72 2.34 -6.41
CA VAL A 304 8.90 1.30 -7.44
C VAL A 304 7.93 0.15 -7.21
N ASP A 305 7.53 -0.55 -8.28
CA ASP A 305 6.68 -1.73 -8.18
C ASP A 305 7.40 -2.83 -7.38
N ARG A 306 6.74 -3.28 -6.31
CA ARG A 306 7.23 -4.27 -5.34
C ARG A 306 7.40 -5.65 -5.97
N ALA A 307 6.51 -6.05 -6.88
CA ALA A 307 6.56 -7.35 -7.53
C ALA A 307 7.68 -7.38 -8.59
N ALA A 308 7.82 -6.33 -9.40
CA ALA A 308 8.91 -6.18 -10.36
C ALA A 308 10.28 -6.12 -9.67
N LEU A 309 10.39 -5.42 -8.53
CA LEU A 309 11.61 -5.42 -7.71
C LEU A 309 11.94 -6.80 -7.13
N LEU A 310 10.95 -7.52 -6.59
CA LEU A 310 11.14 -8.91 -6.14
C LEU A 310 11.56 -9.85 -7.30
N THR A 311 10.96 -9.71 -8.48
CA THR A 311 11.33 -10.48 -9.67
C THR A 311 12.76 -10.16 -10.13
N ALA A 312 13.15 -8.88 -10.13
CA ALA A 312 14.51 -8.45 -10.48
C ALA A 312 15.57 -8.97 -9.48
N LEU A 313 15.24 -9.04 -8.18
CA LEU A 313 16.11 -9.66 -7.17
C LEU A 313 16.22 -11.17 -7.37
N GLY A 314 15.09 -11.87 -7.59
CA GLY A 314 15.08 -13.31 -7.83
C GLY A 314 15.85 -13.72 -9.10
N ALA A 315 15.87 -12.87 -10.13
CA ALA A 315 16.64 -13.09 -11.35
C ALA A 315 18.18 -13.05 -11.15
N LEU A 316 18.67 -12.54 -10.01
CA LEU A 316 20.09 -12.51 -9.66
C LEU A 316 20.54 -13.75 -8.86
N GLY A 317 19.60 -14.61 -8.42
CA GLY A 317 19.89 -15.84 -7.68
C GLY A 317 20.54 -15.61 -6.30
N ASP A 318 21.26 -16.62 -5.82
CA ASP A 318 21.93 -16.64 -4.50
C ASP A 318 23.21 -15.77 -4.44
N ALA A 319 23.16 -14.57 -5.03
CA ALA A 319 24.27 -13.64 -5.04
C ALA A 319 24.63 -13.15 -3.62
N PRO A 320 25.92 -12.96 -3.29
CA PRO A 320 26.33 -12.49 -1.95
C PRO A 320 25.93 -11.04 -1.65
N GLY A 321 25.53 -10.28 -2.68
CA GLY A 321 25.05 -8.92 -2.56
C GLY A 321 24.44 -8.45 -3.88
N VAL A 322 23.54 -7.47 -3.79
CA VAL A 322 22.92 -6.78 -4.92
C VAL A 322 23.17 -5.29 -4.83
N ALA A 323 23.26 -4.62 -5.98
CA ALA A 323 23.42 -3.18 -6.07
C ALA A 323 22.16 -2.54 -6.66
N LEU A 324 21.58 -1.60 -5.92
CA LEU A 324 20.56 -0.68 -6.41
C LEU A 324 21.25 0.62 -6.85
N ALA A 325 21.09 0.98 -8.12
CA ALA A 325 21.53 2.27 -8.66
C ALA A 325 20.31 3.15 -8.99
N LEU A 326 20.27 4.34 -8.39
CA LEU A 326 19.19 5.30 -8.52
C LEU A 326 19.49 6.28 -9.67
N GLY A 327 18.70 6.21 -10.74
CA GLY A 327 18.59 7.23 -11.79
C GLY A 327 17.34 8.11 -11.57
N PRO A 328 17.15 9.21 -12.31
CA PRO A 328 16.08 10.18 -12.04
C PRO A 328 14.67 9.55 -11.98
N ASP A 329 14.35 8.74 -12.98
CA ASP A 329 13.04 8.09 -13.18
C ASP A 329 13.16 6.55 -13.26
N GLU A 330 14.35 5.99 -12.98
CA GLU A 330 14.63 4.56 -13.06
C GLU A 330 15.48 4.03 -11.88
N VAL A 331 15.26 2.77 -11.54
CA VAL A 331 16.06 2.00 -10.59
C VAL A 331 16.68 0.83 -11.34
N THR A 332 18.02 0.77 -11.39
CA THR A 332 18.73 -0.41 -11.90
C THR A 332 19.07 -1.35 -10.75
N VAL A 333 18.58 -2.58 -10.82
CA VAL A 333 18.92 -3.71 -9.93
C VAL A 333 19.97 -4.55 -10.64
N ALA A 334 21.15 -4.76 -10.03
CA ALA A 334 22.25 -5.50 -10.66
C ALA A 334 23.13 -6.22 -9.62
N LEU A 335 24.04 -7.08 -10.08
CA LEU A 335 25.16 -7.55 -9.26
C LEU A 335 26.16 -6.40 -8.96
N PRO A 336 27.05 -6.55 -7.96
CA PRO A 336 27.98 -5.49 -7.56
C PRO A 336 28.98 -5.05 -8.64
N ASP A 337 29.34 -5.91 -9.58
CA ASP A 337 30.14 -5.59 -10.77
C ASP A 337 29.36 -4.75 -11.82
N GLY A 338 28.03 -4.93 -11.86
CA GLY A 338 27.10 -4.35 -12.82
C GLY A 338 26.48 -5.36 -13.80
N SER A 339 26.75 -6.66 -13.64
CA SER A 339 26.12 -7.72 -14.45
C SER A 339 24.69 -8.04 -13.97
N GLY A 340 23.91 -8.74 -14.80
CA GLY A 340 22.49 -9.04 -14.50
C GLY A 340 21.55 -7.83 -14.46
N ALA A 341 21.99 -6.66 -14.93
CA ALA A 341 21.31 -5.39 -14.73
C ALA A 341 19.89 -5.35 -15.32
N THR A 342 18.90 -5.28 -14.44
CA THR A 342 17.48 -5.09 -14.74
C THR A 342 17.08 -3.65 -14.39
N ARG A 343 16.44 -2.95 -15.32
CA ARG A 343 15.89 -1.61 -15.08
C ARG A 343 14.42 -1.69 -14.73
N LEU A 344 14.01 -0.92 -13.74
CA LEU A 344 12.65 -0.75 -13.27
C LEU A 344 12.29 0.73 -13.35
N GLU A 345 11.09 1.06 -13.83
CA GLU A 345 10.57 2.43 -13.74
C GLU A 345 10.35 2.79 -12.26
N ALA A 346 10.74 4.00 -11.87
CA ALA A 346 10.58 4.49 -10.51
C ALA A 346 10.01 5.90 -10.53
N ALA A 347 8.88 6.12 -9.85
CA ALA A 347 8.10 7.36 -9.98
C ALA A 347 8.78 8.61 -9.37
N ARG A 348 9.98 8.45 -8.77
CA ARG A 348 10.82 9.52 -8.20
C ARG A 348 12.20 8.98 -7.80
N THR A 349 13.27 9.75 -8.01
CA THR A 349 14.44 9.75 -7.09
C THR A 349 14.89 11.18 -6.78
N ASP A 350 14.92 11.54 -5.49
CA ASP A 350 15.06 12.93 -5.03
C ASP A 350 16.50 13.50 -5.03
N GLY A 351 17.43 12.98 -5.85
CA GLY A 351 18.78 13.53 -5.83
C GLY A 351 19.80 12.96 -6.82
N ARG A 352 21.06 13.35 -6.60
CA ARG A 352 22.23 12.90 -7.35
C ARG A 352 22.31 11.38 -7.39
N ALA A 353 22.68 10.81 -8.54
CA ALA A 353 22.78 9.37 -8.75
C ALA A 353 23.53 8.68 -7.59
N LEU A 354 22.87 7.72 -6.96
CA LEU A 354 23.33 7.00 -5.78
C LEU A 354 23.41 5.51 -6.10
N ARG A 355 24.47 4.83 -5.65
CA ARG A 355 24.57 3.37 -5.70
C ARG A 355 24.68 2.85 -4.27
N ILE A 356 23.85 1.88 -3.92
CA ILE A 356 23.71 1.33 -2.57
C ILE A 356 23.60 -0.19 -2.64
N GLY A 357 24.28 -0.89 -1.73
CA GLY A 357 24.34 -2.35 -1.70
C GLY A 357 23.40 -2.94 -0.66
N PHE A 358 22.88 -4.15 -0.91
CA PHE A 358 22.13 -4.93 0.07
C PHE A 358 22.48 -6.42 -0.02
N GLY A 359 22.31 -7.16 1.07
CA GLY A 359 22.19 -8.62 1.00
C GLY A 359 20.80 -8.99 0.45
N PRO A 360 20.67 -9.75 -0.65
CA PRO A 360 19.38 -9.96 -1.31
C PRO A 360 18.32 -10.61 -0.41
N ALA A 361 18.70 -11.52 0.49
CA ALA A 361 17.77 -12.10 1.46
C ALA A 361 17.18 -11.06 2.44
N VAL A 362 17.97 -10.07 2.86
CA VAL A 362 17.55 -9.03 3.83
C VAL A 362 16.58 -8.05 3.16
N LEU A 363 16.90 -7.60 1.95
CA LEU A 363 16.04 -6.72 1.17
C LEU A 363 14.78 -7.46 0.68
N GLY A 364 14.93 -8.67 0.13
CA GLY A 364 13.83 -9.51 -0.35
C GLY A 364 12.77 -9.74 0.72
N ALA A 365 13.16 -10.20 1.92
CA ALA A 365 12.22 -10.44 3.00
C ALA A 365 11.58 -9.14 3.57
N ALA A 366 12.25 -7.98 3.44
CA ALA A 366 11.66 -6.68 3.76
C ALA A 366 10.63 -6.22 2.72
N LEU A 367 10.82 -6.58 1.45
CA LEU A 367 9.84 -6.36 0.38
C LEU A 367 8.65 -7.31 0.50
N GLU A 368 8.90 -8.60 0.74
CA GLU A 368 7.86 -9.64 0.90
C GLU A 368 6.85 -9.28 2.00
N THR A 369 7.32 -8.75 3.12
CA THR A 369 6.47 -8.32 4.25
C THR A 369 5.72 -7.00 4.02
N SER A 370 6.15 -6.19 3.04
CA SER A 370 5.53 -4.91 2.70
C SER A 370 4.14 -5.04 2.05
N VAL A 371 3.32 -3.99 2.16
CA VAL A 371 1.91 -3.93 1.73
C VAL A 371 1.75 -3.11 0.46
N GLY A 372 0.83 -3.52 -0.42
CA GLY A 372 0.46 -2.78 -1.62
C GLY A 372 1.28 -3.16 -2.87
N PRO A 373 0.98 -2.55 -4.03
CA PRO A 373 1.73 -2.76 -5.26
C PRO A 373 3.07 -2.01 -5.23
N ASP A 374 3.08 -0.79 -4.68
CA ASP A 374 4.22 0.11 -4.70
C ASP A 374 4.97 0.09 -3.35
N VAL A 375 6.29 -0.07 -3.40
CA VAL A 375 7.17 0.09 -2.25
C VAL A 375 7.85 1.45 -2.27
N LEU A 376 7.88 2.11 -1.12
CA LEU A 376 8.63 3.34 -0.88
C LEU A 376 9.94 3.01 -0.14
N LEU A 377 11.07 3.34 -0.75
CA LEU A 377 12.39 3.33 -0.12
C LEU A 377 12.79 4.77 0.22
N GLU A 378 13.06 5.06 1.48
CA GLU A 378 13.60 6.36 1.93
C GLU A 378 15.05 6.19 2.41
N ILE A 379 15.97 6.91 1.76
CA ILE A 379 17.42 6.71 1.85
C ILE A 379 18.08 8.04 2.20
N ALA A 380 18.92 8.07 3.23
CA ALA A 380 19.71 9.25 3.60
C ALA A 380 21.09 9.26 2.89
N THR A 381 21.84 8.16 2.99
CA THR A 381 23.11 7.92 2.28
C THR A 381 23.25 6.44 1.90
N ALA A 382 24.34 6.05 1.23
CA ALA A 382 24.63 4.65 0.86
C ALA A 382 25.05 3.74 2.04
N THR A 383 25.23 4.29 3.24
CA THR A 383 25.78 3.59 4.42
C THR A 383 24.85 3.61 5.64
N GLU A 384 23.79 4.42 5.61
CA GLU A 384 22.80 4.52 6.68
C GLU A 384 21.61 3.57 6.46
N PRO A 385 20.82 3.24 7.50
CA PRO A 385 19.64 2.39 7.37
C PRO A 385 18.65 2.96 6.36
N VAL A 386 18.15 2.11 5.47
CA VAL A 386 17.12 2.44 4.47
C VAL A 386 15.75 2.08 5.01
N VAL A 387 14.80 3.00 4.88
CA VAL A 387 13.44 2.79 5.37
C VAL A 387 12.56 2.29 4.24
N VAL A 388 12.10 1.05 4.36
CA VAL A 388 11.18 0.37 3.44
C VAL A 388 9.77 0.47 4.01
N ARG A 389 8.83 1.07 3.26
CA ARG A 389 7.42 1.18 3.64
C ARG A 389 6.51 0.86 2.45
N SER A 390 5.22 0.63 2.74
CA SER A 390 4.18 0.73 1.71
C SER A 390 4.06 2.19 1.25
N ALA A 391 3.82 2.43 -0.04
CA ALA A 391 3.45 3.76 -0.52
C ALA A 391 2.06 4.21 0.02
N ASP A 392 1.16 3.26 0.28
CA ASP A 392 -0.25 3.51 0.64
C ASP A 392 -0.54 3.33 2.15
N GLN A 393 0.31 2.64 2.92
CA GLN A 393 0.08 2.36 4.35
C GLN A 393 1.31 2.61 5.25
N GLY A 394 1.29 3.71 6.00
CA GLY A 394 2.35 4.08 6.94
C GLY A 394 2.41 3.28 8.25
N GLY A 395 1.46 2.39 8.53
CA GLY A 395 1.39 1.63 9.79
C GLY A 395 2.43 0.50 9.93
N PHE A 396 3.14 0.18 8.86
CA PHE A 396 4.26 -0.77 8.83
C PHE A 396 5.51 -0.09 8.30
N THR A 397 6.67 -0.39 8.89
CA THR A 397 7.98 0.13 8.47
C THR A 397 9.05 -0.91 8.73
N THR A 398 9.90 -1.16 7.74
CA THR A 398 11.09 -2.00 7.89
C THR A 398 12.34 -1.17 7.64
N LEU A 399 13.26 -1.09 8.61
CA LEU A 399 14.61 -0.60 8.38
C LEU A 399 15.45 -1.74 7.78
N VAL A 400 16.29 -1.44 6.79
CA VAL A 400 17.22 -2.39 6.16
C VAL A 400 18.61 -1.77 6.14
N MET A 401 19.60 -2.47 6.69
CA MET A 401 21.00 -2.06 6.64
C MET A 401 21.57 -2.31 5.23
N PRO A 402 22.22 -1.31 4.61
CA PRO A 402 22.98 -1.54 3.39
C PRO A 402 24.27 -2.32 3.69
N VAL A 403 24.84 -2.93 2.65
CA VAL A 403 26.19 -3.51 2.67
C VAL A 403 27.13 -2.68 1.79
N ALA A 404 28.41 -2.63 2.17
CA ALA A 404 29.43 -2.02 1.35
C ALA A 404 29.54 -2.74 -0.01
N LEU A 405 29.46 -1.99 -1.11
CA LEU A 405 29.74 -2.51 -2.44
C LEU A 405 31.26 -2.49 -2.68
N PRO A 406 31.85 -3.51 -3.32
CA PRO A 406 33.19 -3.41 -3.86
C PRO A 406 33.26 -2.27 -4.88
N GLU A 407 34.39 -1.57 -4.94
CA GLU A 407 34.63 -0.57 -5.98
C GLU A 407 34.64 -1.21 -7.36
N ARG A 408 34.17 -0.46 -8.37
CA ARG A 408 34.21 -0.94 -9.76
C ARG A 408 35.64 -0.79 -10.28
N THR A 409 36.35 -1.90 -10.44
CA THR A 409 37.49 -1.96 -11.36
C THR A 409 36.98 -1.51 -12.73
N GLY A 410 37.59 -0.45 -13.28
CA GLY A 410 37.14 0.25 -14.49
C GLY A 410 37.54 -0.44 -15.80
#